data_AF-A0A1P8UY78-F1
#
_entry.id   AF-A0A1P8UY78-F1
#
_cell.length_a   1.000
_cell.length_b   1.000
_cell.length_c   1.000
_cell.angle_alpha   90.00
_cell.angle_beta   90.00
_cell.angle_gamma   90.00
#
_symmetry.space_group_name_H-M   'P 1'
#
loop_
_entity.id
_entity.type
_entity.pdbx_description
1 polymer ?
#
loop_
_entity_poly.entity_id
_entity_poly.type
_entity_poly.pdbx_seq_one_letter_code
_entity_poly.pdbx_strand_id
1 'polypeptide(L)'
;MVTELGHFALILAFLVACVQAVVPMVGAQKRWPGWMAVAEPAATAQFLLTALSFAALTHAFITSDFSLRVVVQNSHSAKPMLYKISGVWGNHEGSMLLWVLILSLFGALAAWFGAICRRRCAPGCWGCRRWWGWRFSPLSSSPRTRFCAWRCRPLTGRI
;
A
#
# COMPACT_ATOMS: atom_id res chain seq x y z
N MET A 1 -18.20 8.00 -18.31
CA MET A 1 -17.56 6.69 -18.61
C MET A 1 -16.31 6.44 -17.78
N VAL A 2 -15.42 7.42 -17.56
CA VAL A 2 -14.24 7.26 -16.69
C VAL A 2 -14.62 6.94 -15.23
N THR A 3 -15.74 7.50 -14.77
CA THR A 3 -16.32 7.27 -13.44
C THR A 3 -16.77 5.84 -13.20
N GLU A 4 -17.45 5.22 -14.18
CA GLU A 4 -17.84 3.80 -14.13
C GLU A 4 -16.62 2.89 -13.97
N LEU A 5 -15.56 3.13 -14.77
CA LEU A 5 -14.31 2.38 -14.68
C LEU A 5 -13.65 2.53 -13.31
N GLY A 6 -13.68 3.72 -12.72
CA GLY A 6 -13.20 3.95 -11.36
C GLY A 6 -13.98 3.13 -10.32
N HIS A 7 -15.31 3.05 -10.47
CA HIS A 7 -16.16 2.27 -9.57
C HIS A 7 -15.89 0.76 -9.68
N PHE A 8 -15.77 0.24 -10.91
CA PHE A 8 -15.36 -1.15 -11.14
C PHE A 8 -13.98 -1.46 -10.57
N ALA A 9 -13.02 -0.54 -10.73
CA ALA A 9 -11.69 -0.70 -10.15
C ALA A 9 -11.72 -0.76 -8.63
N LEU A 10 -12.59 0.01 -7.98
CA LEU A 10 -12.73 0.00 -6.52
C LEU A 10 -13.36 -1.29 -5.99
N ILE A 11 -14.35 -1.84 -6.70
CA ILE A 11 -14.93 -3.17 -6.39
C ILE A 11 -13.86 -4.25 -6.53
N LEU A 12 -13.08 -4.21 -7.59
CA LEU A 12 -12.01 -5.19 -7.81
C LEU A 12 -10.88 -5.03 -6.76
N ALA A 13 -10.57 -3.80 -6.35
CA ALA A 13 -9.64 -3.54 -5.24
C ALA A 13 -10.14 -4.16 -3.92
N PHE A 14 -11.45 -4.08 -3.65
CA PHE A 14 -12.05 -4.72 -2.49
C PHE A 14 -11.93 -6.24 -2.52
N LEU A 15 -12.17 -6.86 -3.68
CA LEU A 15 -11.98 -8.31 -3.84
C LEU A 15 -10.51 -8.72 -3.63
N VAL A 16 -9.56 -7.95 -4.16
CA VAL A 16 -8.13 -8.17 -3.93
C VAL A 16 -7.80 -8.04 -2.43
N ALA A 17 -8.44 -7.12 -1.70
CA ALA A 17 -8.23 -6.95 -0.26
C ALA A 17 -8.68 -8.18 0.53
N CYS A 18 -9.84 -8.75 0.18
CA CYS A 18 -10.31 -10.00 0.79
C CYS A 18 -9.32 -11.15 0.53
N VAL A 19 -8.83 -11.28 -0.71
CA VAL A 19 -7.84 -12.31 -1.07
C VAL A 19 -6.52 -12.09 -0.32
N GLN A 20 -6.04 -10.85 -0.25
CA GLN A 20 -4.81 -10.48 0.47
C GLN A 20 -4.95 -10.69 1.98
N ALA A 21 -6.15 -10.60 2.56
CA ALA A 21 -6.37 -10.88 3.97
C ALA A 21 -6.40 -12.38 4.26
N VAL A 22 -7.10 -13.17 3.44
CA VAL A 22 -7.35 -14.59 3.70
C VAL A 22 -6.18 -15.48 3.30
N VAL A 23 -5.63 -15.32 2.09
CA VAL A 23 -4.63 -16.24 1.53
C VAL A 23 -3.33 -16.25 2.35
N PRO A 24 -2.71 -15.10 2.71
CA PRO A 24 -1.50 -15.08 3.52
C PRO A 24 -1.74 -15.53 4.96
N MET A 25 -2.93 -15.28 5.51
CA MET A 25 -3.30 -15.72 6.86
C MET A 25 -3.36 -17.25 6.95
N VAL A 26 -4.02 -17.90 5.99
CA VAL A 26 -4.05 -19.37 5.88
C VAL A 26 -2.66 -19.92 5.58
N GLY A 27 -1.90 -19.26 4.70
CA GLY A 27 -0.52 -19.62 4.37
C GLY A 27 0.42 -19.57 5.58
N ALA A 28 0.23 -18.59 6.48
CA ALA A 28 0.99 -18.47 7.72
C ALA A 28 0.67 -19.58 8.72
N GLN A 29 -0.62 -19.96 8.84
CA GLN A 29 -1.05 -21.06 9.71
C GLN A 29 -0.51 -22.42 9.23
N LYS A 30 -0.55 -22.68 7.92
CA LYS A 30 -0.09 -23.95 7.33
C LYS A 30 1.40 -23.99 6.98
N ARG A 31 2.14 -22.89 7.19
CA ARG A 31 3.56 -22.71 6.85
C ARG A 31 3.90 -22.99 5.38
N TRP A 32 2.99 -22.65 4.46
CA TRP A 32 3.19 -22.85 3.03
C TRP A 32 3.81 -21.61 2.37
N PRO A 33 5.07 -21.68 1.91
CA PRO A 33 5.78 -20.50 1.42
C PRO A 33 5.15 -19.91 0.15
N GLY A 34 4.54 -20.74 -0.70
CA GLY A 34 3.86 -20.27 -1.91
C GLY A 34 2.65 -19.38 -1.64
N TRP A 35 1.87 -19.69 -0.61
CA TRP A 35 0.68 -18.90 -0.24
C TRP A 35 1.05 -17.59 0.47
N MET A 36 2.17 -17.59 1.20
CA MET A 36 2.74 -16.37 1.77
C MET A 36 3.30 -15.43 0.70
N ALA A 37 3.80 -15.97 -0.42
CA ALA A 37 4.35 -15.18 -1.53
C ALA A 37 3.28 -14.39 -2.29
N VAL A 38 2.00 -14.81 -2.24
CA VAL A 38 0.87 -14.11 -2.89
C VAL A 38 0.60 -12.73 -2.25
N ALA A 39 1.03 -12.51 -1.01
CA ALA A 39 0.84 -11.23 -0.33
C ALA A 39 1.54 -10.05 -1.03
N GLU A 40 2.72 -10.27 -1.62
CA GLU A 40 3.50 -9.23 -2.29
C GLU A 40 2.81 -8.69 -3.56
N PRO A 41 2.43 -9.52 -4.56
CA PRO A 41 1.74 -9.05 -5.75
C PRO A 41 0.30 -8.59 -5.48
N ALA A 42 -0.36 -9.11 -4.43
CA ALA A 42 -1.70 -8.64 -4.05
C ALA A 42 -1.65 -7.20 -3.51
N ALA A 43 -0.65 -6.86 -2.69
CA ALA A 43 -0.49 -5.51 -2.16
C ALA A 43 -0.21 -4.48 -3.26
N THR A 44 0.57 -4.84 -4.29
CA THR A 44 0.83 -3.96 -5.43
C THR A 44 -0.40 -3.79 -6.31
N ALA A 45 -1.13 -4.87 -6.57
CA ALA A 45 -2.41 -4.79 -7.29
C ALA A 45 -3.39 -3.86 -6.55
N GLN A 46 -3.56 -4.05 -5.24
CA GLN A 46 -4.45 -3.21 -4.43
C GLN A 46 -4.12 -1.73 -4.54
N PHE A 47 -2.84 -1.36 -4.43
CA PHE A 47 -2.42 0.03 -4.61
C PHE A 47 -2.77 0.58 -6.00
N LEU A 48 -2.48 -0.17 -7.07
CA LEU A 48 -2.75 0.26 -8.45
C LEU A 48 -4.24 0.45 -8.71
N LEU A 49 -5.09 -0.48 -8.26
CA LEU A 49 -6.54 -0.36 -8.45
C LEU A 49 -7.13 0.82 -7.66
N THR A 50 -6.69 1.02 -6.41
CA THR A 50 -7.15 2.14 -5.59
C THR A 50 -6.70 3.48 -6.18
N ALA A 51 -5.45 3.56 -6.67
CA ALA A 51 -4.92 4.74 -7.34
C ALA A 51 -5.68 5.08 -8.63
N LEU A 52 -6.05 4.07 -9.43
CA LEU A 52 -6.86 4.26 -10.62
C LEU A 52 -8.24 4.81 -10.28
N SER A 53 -8.89 4.28 -9.25
CA SER A 53 -10.18 4.82 -8.77
C SER A 53 -10.06 6.26 -8.27
N PHE A 54 -9.00 6.60 -7.54
CA PHE A 54 -8.77 7.96 -7.06
C PHE A 54 -8.50 8.94 -8.21
N ALA A 55 -7.74 8.52 -9.23
CA ALA A 55 -7.49 9.30 -10.43
C ALA A 55 -8.79 9.53 -11.24
N ALA A 56 -9.64 8.51 -11.37
CA ALA A 56 -10.94 8.64 -12.02
C ALA A 56 -11.87 9.64 -11.29
N LEU A 57 -11.88 9.63 -9.96
CA LEU A 57 -12.63 10.60 -9.16
C LEU A 57 -12.08 12.03 -9.33
N THR A 58 -10.75 12.19 -9.28
CA THR A 58 -10.08 13.48 -9.50
C THR A 58 -10.42 14.05 -10.87
N HIS A 59 -10.40 13.21 -11.91
CA HIS A 59 -10.78 13.60 -13.26
C HIS A 59 -12.23 14.09 -13.32
N ALA A 60 -13.17 13.41 -12.65
CA ALA A 60 -14.58 13.81 -12.61
C ALA A 60 -14.79 15.21 -11.96
N PHE A 61 -14.01 15.55 -10.93
CA PHE A 61 -14.01 16.88 -10.32
C PHE A 61 -13.41 17.96 -11.23
N ILE A 62 -12.36 17.63 -12.00
CA ILE A 62 -11.75 18.56 -12.97
C ILE A 62 -12.71 18.83 -14.12
N THR A 63 -13.33 17.79 -14.68
CA THR A 63 -14.32 17.91 -15.76
C THR A 63 -15.68 18.40 -15.30
N SER A 64 -15.87 18.61 -13.98
CA SER A 64 -17.13 19.07 -13.38
C SER A 64 -18.33 18.23 -13.84
N ASP A 65 -18.18 16.90 -13.82
CA ASP A 65 -19.25 15.98 -14.23
C ASP A 65 -20.36 15.95 -13.17
N PHE A 66 -21.48 16.65 -13.45
CA PHE A 66 -22.63 16.76 -12.55
C PHE A 66 -23.49 15.49 -12.47
N SER A 67 -23.13 14.41 -13.17
CA SER A 67 -23.78 13.11 -12.99
C SER A 67 -23.49 12.52 -11.60
N LEU A 68 -22.34 12.86 -11.00
CA LEU A 68 -22.00 12.44 -9.66
C LEU A 68 -22.59 13.37 -8.59
N ARG A 69 -23.38 12.79 -7.69
CA ARG A 69 -23.95 13.50 -6.52
C ARG A 69 -22.89 14.21 -5.68
N VAL A 70 -21.70 13.61 -5.53
CA VAL A 70 -20.54 14.20 -4.84
C VAL A 70 -20.06 15.49 -5.52
N VAL A 71 -20.03 15.53 -6.85
CA VAL A 71 -19.56 16.71 -7.60
C VAL A 71 -20.60 17.82 -7.54
N VAL A 72 -21.89 17.47 -7.66
CA VAL A 72 -23.01 18.42 -7.53
C VAL A 72 -23.02 19.09 -6.15
N GLN A 73 -22.75 18.34 -5.08
CA GLN A 73 -22.79 18.87 -3.72
C GLN A 73 -21.57 19.73 -3.35
N ASN A 74 -20.42 19.53 -4.01
CA ASN A 74 -19.16 20.15 -3.61
C ASN A 74 -18.58 21.14 -4.64
N SER A 75 -19.10 21.18 -5.87
CA SER A 75 -18.56 22.00 -6.96
C SER A 75 -19.60 22.98 -7.52
N HIS A 76 -19.19 24.24 -7.64
CA HIS A 76 -19.92 25.30 -8.36
C HIS A 76 -19.01 25.87 -9.44
N SER A 77 -19.57 26.16 -10.62
CA SER A 77 -18.81 26.59 -11.81
C SER A 77 -17.90 27.80 -11.60
N ALA A 78 -18.19 28.66 -10.61
CA ALA A 78 -17.45 29.88 -10.30
C ALA A 78 -16.24 29.71 -9.35
N LYS A 79 -15.94 28.49 -8.86
CA LYS A 79 -14.82 28.28 -7.93
C LYS A 79 -13.47 28.11 -8.66
N PRO A 80 -12.37 28.72 -8.17
CA PRO A 80 -11.03 28.54 -8.75
C PRO A 80 -10.63 27.05 -8.79
N MET A 81 -9.88 26.64 -9.82
CA MET A 81 -9.53 25.22 -10.08
C MET A 81 -8.89 24.52 -8.86
N LEU A 82 -8.08 25.23 -8.09
CA LEU A 82 -7.44 24.72 -6.88
C LEU A 82 -8.46 24.27 -5.81
N TYR A 83 -9.57 24.99 -5.68
CA TYR A 83 -10.66 24.64 -4.76
C TYR A 83 -11.55 23.50 -5.29
N LYS A 84 -11.59 23.27 -6.60
CA LYS A 84 -12.29 22.11 -7.18
C LYS A 84 -11.54 20.81 -6.88
N ILE A 85 -10.21 20.84 -6.93
CA ILE A 85 -9.37 19.67 -6.63
C ILE A 85 -9.36 19.38 -5.13
N SER A 86 -9.29 20.40 -4.26
CA SER A 86 -9.36 20.17 -2.82
C SER A 86 -10.70 19.60 -2.35
N GLY A 87 -11.78 19.82 -3.11
CA GLY A 87 -13.08 19.18 -2.90
C GLY A 87 -13.07 17.66 -3.07
N VAL A 88 -12.10 17.10 -3.82
CA VAL A 88 -11.97 15.64 -4.05
C VAL A 88 -11.75 14.90 -2.74
N TRP A 89 -10.93 15.43 -1.84
CA TRP A 89 -10.62 14.81 -0.55
C TRP A 89 -11.20 15.56 0.66
N GLY A 90 -11.80 16.73 0.44
CA GLY A 90 -12.48 17.51 1.48
C GLY A 90 -13.85 16.97 1.89
N ASN A 91 -14.44 16.04 1.12
CA ASN A 91 -15.72 15.40 1.43
C ASN A 91 -15.53 14.11 2.27
N HIS A 92 -16.57 13.67 2.98
CA HIS A 92 -16.60 12.40 3.71
C HIS A 92 -16.27 11.20 2.81
N GLU A 93 -16.88 11.11 1.62
CA GLU A 93 -16.67 9.98 0.71
C GLU A 93 -15.26 9.98 0.11
N GLY A 94 -14.77 11.17 -0.26
CA GLY A 94 -13.46 11.35 -0.86
C GLY A 94 -12.30 11.17 0.10
N SER A 95 -12.46 11.63 1.34
CA SER A 95 -11.45 11.47 2.41
C SER A 95 -11.24 10.00 2.77
N MET A 96 -12.30 9.18 2.78
CA MET A 96 -12.18 7.73 2.96
C MET A 96 -11.36 7.09 1.85
N LEU A 97 -11.61 7.48 0.59
CA LEU A 97 -10.86 6.94 -0.56
C LEU A 97 -9.38 7.35 -0.53
N LEU A 98 -9.09 8.61 -0.16
CA LEU A 98 -7.72 9.08 0.06
C LEU A 98 -7.01 8.29 1.18
N TRP A 99 -7.71 8.00 2.27
CA TRP A 99 -7.16 7.17 3.36
C TRP A 99 -6.82 5.75 2.90
N VAL A 100 -7.70 5.10 2.15
CA VAL A 100 -7.44 3.76 1.59
C VAL A 100 -6.26 3.80 0.63
N LEU A 101 -6.13 4.86 -0.19
CA LEU A 101 -4.98 5.05 -1.06
C LEU A 101 -3.66 5.11 -0.26
N ILE A 102 -3.61 5.90 0.81
CA ILE A 102 -2.43 6.01 1.67
C ILE A 102 -2.09 4.66 2.32
N LEU A 103 -3.09 3.96 2.87
CA LEU A 103 -2.88 2.65 3.50
C LEU A 103 -2.36 1.60 2.49
N SER A 104 -2.94 1.57 1.28
CA SER A 104 -2.49 0.68 0.21
C SER A 104 -1.07 0.99 -0.27
N LEU A 105 -0.70 2.28 -0.31
CA LEU A 105 0.67 2.72 -0.62
C LEU A 105 1.67 2.21 0.43
N PHE A 106 1.36 2.37 1.72
CA PHE A 106 2.22 1.83 2.79
C PHE A 106 2.32 0.30 2.73
N GLY A 107 1.24 -0.40 2.38
CA GLY A 107 1.24 -1.85 2.15
C GLY A 107 2.16 -2.27 0.99
N ALA A 108 2.08 -1.59 -0.15
CA ALA A 108 2.93 -1.85 -1.31
C ALA A 108 4.41 -1.54 -1.01
N LEU A 109 4.70 -0.42 -0.33
CA LEU A 109 6.04 -0.09 0.13
C LEU A 109 6.60 -1.17 1.05
N ALA A 110 5.81 -1.65 2.02
CA ALA A 110 6.24 -2.72 2.92
C ALA A 110 6.59 -4.03 2.16
N ALA A 111 5.81 -4.38 1.14
CA ALA A 111 6.10 -5.52 0.27
C ALA A 111 7.41 -5.32 -0.51
N TRP A 112 7.63 -4.15 -1.11
CA TRP A 112 8.85 -3.83 -1.87
C TRP A 112 10.10 -3.79 -0.99
N PHE A 113 10.04 -3.17 0.18
CA PHE A 113 11.15 -3.16 1.13
C PHE A 113 11.47 -4.57 1.66
N GLY A 114 10.44 -5.39 1.91
CA GLY A 114 10.62 -6.79 2.28
C GLY A 114 11.33 -7.61 1.20
N ALA A 115 10.95 -7.44 -0.06
CA ALA A 115 11.56 -8.10 -1.20
C ALA A 115 13.03 -7.67 -1.42
N ILE A 116 13.32 -6.37 -1.32
CA ILE A 116 14.69 -5.83 -1.38
C ILE A 116 15.58 -6.44 -0.30
N CYS A 117 15.05 -6.57 0.93
CA CYS A 117 15.84 -7.12 2.02
C CYS A 117 16.13 -8.63 1.85
N ARG A 118 15.21 -9.38 1.25
CA ARG A 118 15.41 -10.81 0.89
C ARG A 118 16.53 -11.02 -0.13
N ARG A 119 16.70 -10.10 -1.08
CA ARG A 119 17.71 -10.21 -2.16
C ARG A 119 19.11 -9.78 -1.73
N ARG A 120 19.23 -8.88 -0.77
CA ARG A 120 20.50 -8.23 -0.38
C ARG A 120 21.16 -8.84 0.85
N CYS A 121 20.40 -9.55 1.69
CA CYS A 121 20.94 -10.26 2.84
C CYS A 121 21.07 -11.76 2.53
N ALA A 122 22.25 -12.33 2.82
CA ALA A 122 22.41 -13.78 2.89
C ALA A 122 21.38 -14.38 3.87
N PRO A 123 20.89 -15.61 3.63
CA PRO A 123 19.90 -16.26 4.50
C PRO A 123 20.50 -16.41 5.91
N GLY A 124 20.10 -15.51 6.82
CA GLY A 124 20.62 -15.49 8.21
C GLY A 124 20.84 -14.12 8.84
N CYS A 125 20.83 -13.00 8.10
CA CYS A 125 20.93 -11.66 8.71
C CYS A 125 19.58 -11.19 9.28
N TRP A 126 19.32 -11.56 10.53
CA TRP A 126 18.15 -11.16 11.33
C TRP A 126 18.00 -9.64 11.56
N GLY A 127 18.98 -8.82 11.16
CA GLY A 127 19.01 -7.37 11.43
C GLY A 127 17.93 -6.55 10.74
N CYS A 128 17.31 -7.06 9.67
CA CYS A 128 16.36 -6.31 8.84
C CYS A 128 14.89 -6.52 9.25
N ARG A 129 14.59 -7.57 10.03
CA ARG A 129 13.27 -7.77 10.68
C ARG A 129 12.94 -6.65 11.68
N ARG A 130 13.92 -5.78 11.97
CA ARG A 130 13.83 -4.67 12.92
C ARG A 130 13.20 -3.41 12.34
N TRP A 131 13.13 -3.22 11.02
CA TRP A 131 12.67 -1.95 10.44
C TRP A 131 11.19 -1.64 10.74
N TRP A 132 10.37 -2.67 10.97
CA TRP A 132 8.98 -2.54 11.44
C TRP A 132 8.77 -2.98 12.90
N GLY A 133 9.84 -3.36 13.62
CA GLY A 133 9.77 -3.85 15.01
C GLY A 133 10.01 -2.78 16.08
N TRP A 134 10.31 -1.54 15.71
CA TRP A 134 10.75 -0.49 16.65
C TRP A 134 9.62 0.29 17.32
N ARG A 135 8.46 -0.32 17.63
CA ARG A 135 7.56 0.29 18.64
C ARG A 135 6.69 -0.62 19.51
N PHE A 136 6.72 -1.94 19.37
CA PHE A 136 5.92 -2.84 20.22
C PHE A 136 6.66 -4.12 20.61
N SER A 137 7.85 -4.01 21.18
CA SER A 137 8.46 -5.13 21.93
C SER A 137 9.30 -4.58 23.07
N PRO A 138 8.74 -4.44 24.28
CA PRO A 138 9.56 -4.33 25.47
C PRO A 138 10.11 -5.74 25.78
N LEU A 139 11.41 -5.83 26.04
CA LEU A 139 12.12 -6.97 26.60
C LEU A 139 12.23 -8.26 25.74
N SER A 140 13.33 -8.39 25.00
CA SER A 140 14.11 -9.62 25.07
C SER A 140 15.60 -9.32 24.85
N SER A 141 16.30 -9.02 25.94
CA SER A 141 17.75 -8.90 26.01
C SER A 141 18.37 -10.29 25.94
N SER A 142 18.73 -10.77 24.75
CA SER A 142 19.61 -11.93 24.61
C SER A 142 20.97 -11.51 24.03
N PRO A 143 22.10 -11.89 24.66
CA PRO A 143 23.45 -11.41 24.32
C PRO A 143 23.95 -11.89 22.94
N ARG A 144 23.24 -12.81 22.29
CA ARG A 144 23.58 -13.35 20.97
C ARG A 144 23.34 -12.35 19.82
N THR A 145 22.63 -11.25 20.07
CA THR A 145 22.31 -10.22 19.06
C THR A 145 23.44 -9.23 18.78
N ARG A 146 24.46 -9.12 19.65
CA ARG A 146 25.57 -8.15 19.47
C ARG A 146 26.65 -8.61 18.49
N PHE A 147 26.81 -9.91 18.25
CA PHE A 147 27.91 -10.43 17.42
C PHE A 147 27.66 -10.40 15.90
N CYS A 148 26.41 -10.28 15.44
CA CYS A 148 26.10 -10.27 14.00
C CYS A 148 26.26 -8.89 13.33
N ALA A 149 26.43 -7.80 14.09
CA ALA A 149 26.58 -6.45 13.51
C ALA A 149 27.91 -6.25 12.75
N TRP A 150 28.90 -7.12 12.95
CA TRP A 150 30.26 -6.95 12.41
C TRP A 150 30.54 -7.66 11.07
N ARG A 151 29.60 -8.43 10.51
CA ARG A 151 29.84 -9.26 9.31
C ARG A 151 29.05 -8.86 8.07
N CYS A 152 28.77 -7.57 7.92
CA CYS A 152 28.43 -6.96 6.62
C CYS A 152 29.61 -6.11 6.15
N ARG A 153 30.72 -6.74 5.75
CA ARG A 153 31.67 -6.08 4.86
C ARG A 153 31.09 -6.13 3.44
N PRO A 154 31.09 -5.01 2.69
CA PRO A 154 30.75 -5.04 1.28
C PRO A 154 31.73 -5.98 0.55
N LEU A 155 31.20 -6.85 -0.30
CA LEU A 155 31.98 -7.62 -1.27
C LEU A 155 32.48 -6.66 -2.36
N THR A 156 33.52 -5.90 -2.04
CA THR A 156 34.35 -5.19 -3.02
C THR A 156 35.78 -5.67 -2.82
N GLY A 157 36.24 -6.56 -3.70
CA GLY A 157 37.62 -7.03 -3.72
C GLY A 157 37.78 -8.45 -4.24
N ARG A 158 37.74 -8.60 -5.56
CA ARG A 158 38.52 -9.59 -6.31
C ARG A 158 38.56 -9.18 -7.79
N ILE A 159 39.61 -8.45 -8.13
CA ILE A 159 40.35 -8.65 -9.38
C ILE A 159 41.25 -9.86 -9.12
#